data_AF-A0A956IQI8-F1
#
_entry.id   AF-A0A956IQI8-F1
#
_cell.length_a   1.000
_cell.length_b   1.000
_cell.length_c   1.000
_cell.angle_alpha   90.00
_cell.angle_beta   90.00
_cell.angle_gamma   90.00
#
_symmetry.space_group_name_H-M   'P 1'
#
loop_
_entity.id
_entity.type
_entity.pdbx_description
1 polymer ?
#
loop_
_entity_poly.entity_id
_entity_poly.type
_entity_poly.pdbx_seq_one_letter_code
_entity_poly.pdbx_strand_id
1 'polypeptide(L)'
;LTIHINERGKDKGEISKKDLDLAREAAREIDSGRSRFRAVVSVLMLREGWDVRNVSVILGLRPFTAKANILPEQAIGRGLRLMRKIPRGSTQILELIGTQAFEDFVRELEKEGLGIATTKTPPKPGVKVYPVADKAKYDIEIPRTTALFERAYKNIEKLDSTAFGPLATEEDLDKDLSRLIQLEHGTVGVTVHSDEVEFNDDNVPAIENLLSSLTKRVMHKARITTGFPTLFPKVREYVRERCFGHKVELEEAAVRRALNNGALLESIARVFARRIGELTTEQRSVEVTGEPYRLADTPEFTWRRQSMVADRTIFNVVACYNNFEARFAQFLDRAGDVDRFAELAEWFTGFHVQYLKSSGAVGTYYPDFVVVQSTAAGPVNWIIETKGREDVEVAAKDAQMDRWCNEVTAVAGKTWRYMKVPQVVFDRGRFSTLSSLVREVERVSAAEGAPRLAFGPGDGAAG
;
A
#
# COMPACT_ATOMS: atom_id res chain seq x y z
N LEU A 1 29.65 -2.65 1.19
CA LEU A 1 28.25 -2.18 1.20
C LEU A 1 27.93 -1.90 -0.26
N THR A 2 27.46 -2.92 -0.96
CA THR A 2 27.17 -2.85 -2.39
C THR A 2 25.66 -2.76 -2.49
N ILE A 3 25.15 -1.53 -2.52
CA ILE A 3 23.75 -1.29 -2.86
C ILE A 3 23.71 -1.33 -4.40
N HIS A 4 23.10 -2.37 -4.96
CA HIS A 4 22.87 -2.43 -6.40
C HIS A 4 21.76 -1.43 -6.75
N ILE A 5 22.14 -0.27 -7.30
CA ILE A 5 21.19 0.71 -7.88
C ILE A 5 21.18 0.63 -9.41
N ASN A 6 22.06 -0.17 -10.03
CA ASN A 6 22.17 -0.27 -11.49
C ASN A 6 22.36 -1.72 -11.95
N GLU A 7 21.45 -2.20 -12.82
CA GLU A 7 21.52 -3.54 -13.41
C GLU A 7 22.35 -3.60 -14.71
N ARG A 8 22.80 -2.46 -15.26
CA ARG A 8 23.61 -2.41 -16.50
C ARG A 8 24.69 -1.32 -16.47
N GLY A 9 25.90 -1.65 -16.97
CA GLY A 9 27.07 -0.75 -17.06
C GLY A 9 28.37 -1.36 -16.52
N LYS A 10 29.52 -0.73 -16.81
CA LYS A 10 30.86 -1.17 -16.38
C LYS A 10 31.12 -0.99 -14.87
N ASP A 11 30.37 -0.10 -14.19
CA ASP A 11 30.54 0.23 -12.77
C ASP A 11 29.51 -0.48 -11.88
N LYS A 12 29.48 -1.82 -11.94
CA LYS A 12 28.52 -2.62 -11.15
C LYS A 12 28.85 -2.59 -9.66
N GLY A 13 27.99 -1.96 -8.86
CA GLY A 13 27.90 -2.20 -7.42
C GLY A 13 28.57 -1.16 -6.50
N GLU A 14 29.19 -0.12 -7.05
CA GLU A 14 29.74 0.98 -6.26
C GLU A 14 28.76 2.15 -6.21
N ILE A 15 28.40 2.56 -4.98
CA ILE A 15 27.61 3.76 -4.71
C ILE A 15 28.55 4.97 -4.80
N SER A 16 28.13 6.00 -5.54
CA SER A 16 28.82 7.30 -5.47
C SER A 16 28.51 7.98 -4.12
N LYS A 17 29.38 8.88 -3.64
CA LYS A 17 29.09 9.66 -2.41
C LYS A 17 27.72 10.38 -2.45
N LYS A 18 27.26 10.74 -3.65
CA LYS A 18 25.96 11.41 -3.89
C LYS A 18 24.77 10.46 -3.70
N ASP A 19 24.93 9.18 -4.02
CA ASP A 19 23.88 8.16 -3.87
C ASP A 19 23.77 7.61 -2.44
N LEU A 20 24.82 7.82 -1.63
CA LEU A 20 24.87 7.38 -0.24
C LEU A 20 23.84 8.09 0.64
N ASP A 21 23.65 9.40 0.45
CA ASP A 21 22.71 10.18 1.25
C ASP A 21 21.26 9.86 0.86
N LEU A 22 20.99 9.65 -0.43
CA LEU A 22 19.70 9.15 -0.92
C LEU A 22 19.37 7.76 -0.37
N ALA A 23 20.37 6.87 -0.28
CA ALA A 23 20.18 5.54 0.31
C ALA A 23 19.92 5.59 1.82
N ARG A 24 20.58 6.50 2.54
CA ARG A 24 20.35 6.72 3.97
C ARG A 24 18.96 7.27 4.25
N GLU A 25 18.52 8.24 3.45
CA GLU A 25 17.17 8.79 3.52
C GLU A 25 16.13 7.71 3.23
N ALA A 26 16.31 6.94 2.15
CA ALA A 26 15.44 5.81 1.81
C ALA A 26 15.32 4.75 2.92
N ALA A 27 16.42 4.45 3.61
CA ALA A 27 16.42 3.50 4.72
C ALA A 27 15.74 4.07 5.98
N ARG A 28 15.89 5.38 6.26
CA ARG A 28 15.19 6.06 7.37
C ARG A 28 13.70 6.17 7.11
N GLU A 29 13.30 6.41 5.88
CA GLU A 29 11.90 6.59 5.49
C GLU A 29 11.17 5.28 5.18
N ILE A 30 11.83 4.12 5.33
CA ILE A 30 11.27 2.84 4.90
C ILE A 30 9.91 2.53 5.58
N ASP A 31 9.75 2.89 6.86
CA ASP A 31 8.52 2.68 7.62
C ASP A 31 7.51 3.83 7.53
N SER A 32 7.76 4.82 6.66
CA SER A 32 6.86 5.98 6.49
C SER A 32 5.50 5.62 5.87
N GLY A 33 5.31 4.37 5.44
CA GLY A 33 4.18 3.92 4.62
C GLY A 33 4.20 4.47 3.19
N ARG A 34 5.19 5.30 2.85
CA ARG A 34 5.37 5.96 1.54
C ARG A 34 6.63 5.49 0.81
N SER A 35 7.47 4.67 1.47
CA SER A 35 8.68 4.15 0.85
C SER A 35 8.36 3.24 -0.32
N ARG A 36 9.11 3.41 -1.42
CA ARG A 36 9.12 2.46 -2.54
C ARG A 36 9.82 1.14 -2.19
N PHE A 37 10.64 1.16 -1.14
CA PHE A 37 11.40 0.01 -0.66
C PHE A 37 10.62 -0.67 0.46
N ARG A 38 10.41 -1.99 0.33
CA ARG A 38 9.72 -2.81 1.34
C ARG A 38 10.67 -3.46 2.34
N ALA A 39 11.95 -3.58 2.00
CA ALA A 39 12.98 -4.16 2.86
C ALA A 39 14.35 -3.56 2.52
N VAL A 40 15.22 -3.45 3.53
CA VAL A 40 16.64 -3.08 3.37
C VAL A 40 17.48 -4.23 3.89
N VAL A 41 18.41 -4.71 3.07
CA VAL A 41 19.34 -5.78 3.45
C VAL A 41 20.74 -5.17 3.60
N SER A 42 21.21 -5.04 4.83
CA SER A 42 22.58 -4.58 5.10
C SER A 42 23.53 -5.76 5.16
N VAL A 43 24.32 -5.96 4.11
CA VAL A 43 25.39 -6.97 4.06
C VAL A 43 26.69 -6.29 4.48
N LEU A 44 26.97 -6.27 5.79
CA LEU A 44 28.20 -5.92 6.55
C LEU A 44 27.79 -5.28 7.91
N MET A 45 28.75 -5.15 8.84
CA MET A 45 28.54 -4.37 10.07
C MET A 45 28.06 -2.97 9.71
N LEU A 46 26.93 -2.55 10.30
CA LEU A 46 26.44 -1.18 10.22
C LEU A 46 27.54 -0.26 10.77
N ARG A 47 28.27 0.40 9.86
CA ARG A 47 29.21 1.45 10.24
C ARG A 47 28.42 2.65 10.75
N GLU A 48 29.08 3.51 11.53
CA GLU A 48 28.52 4.77 12.04
C GLU A 48 27.68 5.52 10.98
N GLY A 49 26.49 5.96 11.37
CA GLY A 49 25.56 6.72 10.50
C GLY A 49 24.41 5.92 9.89
N TRP A 50 24.32 4.60 10.12
CA TRP A 50 23.15 3.77 9.78
C TRP A 50 22.35 3.43 11.04
N ASP A 51 21.73 4.45 11.61
CA ASP A 51 20.89 4.32 12.81
C ASP A 51 19.42 4.18 12.42
N VAL A 52 18.99 2.94 12.18
CA VAL A 52 17.59 2.59 11.87
C VAL A 52 17.01 1.80 13.05
N ARG A 53 15.75 2.10 13.41
CA ARG A 53 15.07 1.52 14.60
C ARG A 53 14.26 0.26 14.28
N ASN A 54 14.12 -0.09 13.02
CA ASN A 54 13.24 -1.13 12.50
C ASN A 54 14.01 -2.35 12.01
N VAL A 55 15.03 -2.76 12.76
CA VAL A 55 15.74 -4.00 12.48
C VAL A 55 14.89 -5.15 12.98
N SER A 56 14.30 -5.91 12.07
CA SER A 56 13.45 -7.07 12.41
C SER A 56 14.18 -8.41 12.29
N VAL A 57 15.30 -8.46 11.56
CA VAL A 57 16.09 -9.68 11.34
C VAL A 57 17.59 -9.35 11.45
N ILE A 58 18.32 -10.13 12.25
CA ILE A 58 19.79 -10.07 12.34
C ILE A 58 20.35 -11.44 11.94
N LEU A 59 21.24 -11.45 10.93
CA LEU A 59 21.90 -12.65 10.43
C LEU A 59 23.40 -12.64 10.75
N GLY A 60 23.80 -13.34 11.81
CA GLY A 60 25.17 -13.51 12.26
C GLY A 60 25.92 -14.62 11.51
N LEU A 61 26.41 -14.32 10.30
CA LEU A 61 27.12 -15.30 9.46
C LEU A 61 28.58 -15.58 9.86
N ARG A 62 29.23 -14.69 10.64
CA ARG A 62 30.62 -14.92 11.05
C ARG A 62 30.66 -15.81 12.29
N PRO A 63 31.57 -16.81 12.34
CA PRO A 63 31.91 -17.47 13.58
C PRO A 63 32.58 -16.43 14.49
N PHE A 64 31.92 -16.07 15.58
CA PHE A 64 32.40 -15.06 16.53
C PHE A 64 33.56 -15.62 17.37
N THR A 65 34.75 -15.70 16.77
CA THR A 65 35.96 -16.29 17.40
C THR A 65 36.85 -15.27 18.12
N ALA A 66 36.51 -13.97 18.08
CA ALA A 66 37.30 -12.94 18.73
C ALA A 66 36.92 -12.83 20.22
N LYS A 67 37.92 -12.83 21.10
CA LYS A 67 37.82 -12.71 22.59
C LYS A 67 37.04 -11.48 23.12
N ALA A 68 36.57 -10.58 22.26
CA ALA A 68 35.81 -9.40 22.62
C ALA A 68 34.33 -9.59 22.22
N ASN A 69 33.50 -10.06 23.16
CA ASN A 69 32.04 -10.22 23.04
C ASN A 69 31.27 -8.88 22.84
N ILE A 70 31.97 -7.77 22.60
CA ILE A 70 31.42 -6.41 22.53
C ILE A 70 30.63 -6.19 21.21
N LEU A 71 30.92 -6.94 20.16
CA LEU A 71 30.32 -6.76 18.82
C LEU A 71 28.91 -7.38 18.64
N PRO A 72 28.63 -8.61 19.13
CA PRO A 72 27.28 -9.20 19.10
C PRO A 72 26.24 -8.39 19.87
N GLU A 73 26.58 -7.91 21.07
CA GLU A 73 25.69 -7.13 21.94
C GLU A 73 25.24 -5.84 21.25
N GLN A 74 26.19 -5.13 20.64
CA GLN A 74 25.92 -3.91 19.87
C GLN A 74 25.04 -4.17 18.63
N ALA A 75 25.14 -5.35 18.00
CA ALA A 75 24.29 -5.72 16.89
C ALA A 75 22.85 -6.00 17.34
N ILE A 76 22.68 -6.78 18.42
CA ILE A 76 21.37 -7.13 18.98
C ILE A 76 20.68 -5.90 19.60
N GLY A 77 21.43 -5.05 20.31
CA GLY A 77 20.91 -3.81 20.88
C GLY A 77 20.34 -2.83 19.84
N ARG A 78 20.75 -2.93 18.57
CA ARG A 78 20.12 -2.18 17.46
C ARG A 78 18.74 -2.74 17.09
N GLY A 79 18.55 -4.06 17.18
CA GLY A 79 17.29 -4.74 16.91
C GLY A 79 16.28 -4.70 18.06
N LEU A 80 16.73 -4.55 19.31
CA LEU A 80 15.84 -4.47 20.48
C LEU A 80 15.16 -3.12 20.65
N ARG A 81 15.40 -2.16 19.75
CA ARG A 81 14.78 -0.84 19.79
C ARG A 81 13.32 -0.96 19.37
N LEU A 82 12.42 -0.49 20.24
CA LEU A 82 10.98 -0.51 19.93
C LEU A 82 10.66 0.37 18.71
N MET A 83 9.99 -0.23 17.74
CA MET A 83 9.38 0.48 16.63
C MET A 83 8.21 1.32 17.15
N ARG A 84 8.22 2.62 16.83
CA ARG A 84 7.15 3.56 17.19
C ARG A 84 5.99 3.44 16.21
N LYS A 85 4.78 3.84 16.64
CA LYS A 85 3.53 3.84 15.84
C LYS A 85 2.95 2.44 15.52
N ILE A 86 3.34 1.42 16.28
CA ILE A 86 2.68 0.11 16.26
C ILE A 86 1.56 0.11 17.32
N PRO A 87 0.34 -0.38 17.02
CA PRO A 87 -0.76 -0.43 17.99
C PRO A 87 -0.37 -1.14 19.30
N ARG A 88 -0.78 -0.58 20.44
CA ARG A 88 -0.59 -1.20 21.77
C ARG A 88 -1.24 -2.59 21.77
N GLY A 89 -0.48 -3.62 22.17
CA GLY A 89 -0.90 -5.03 22.14
C GLY A 89 -0.33 -5.86 20.98
N SER A 90 0.41 -5.24 20.04
CA SER A 90 1.14 -5.99 19.01
C SER A 90 2.52 -6.41 19.53
N THR A 91 2.80 -7.71 19.57
CA THR A 91 4.13 -8.24 19.91
C THR A 91 5.13 -7.88 18.80
N GLN A 92 6.18 -7.13 19.13
CA GLN A 92 7.30 -6.89 18.22
C GLN A 92 8.31 -8.02 18.39
N ILE A 93 8.65 -8.69 17.29
CA ILE A 93 9.57 -9.85 17.29
C ILE A 93 10.84 -9.44 16.54
N LEU A 94 11.99 -9.61 17.19
CA LEU A 94 13.31 -9.56 16.56
C LEU A 94 13.77 -10.98 16.27
N GLU A 95 13.97 -11.32 15.00
CA GLU A 95 14.49 -12.63 14.61
C GLU A 95 16.02 -12.62 14.57
N LEU A 96 16.63 -13.53 15.34
CA LEU A 96 18.07 -13.72 15.40
C LEU A 96 18.44 -15.05 14.73
N ILE A 97 19.30 -14.98 13.71
CA ILE A 97 19.75 -16.15 12.95
C ILE A 97 21.29 -16.13 12.97
N GLY A 98 21.96 -17.21 13.32
CA GLY A 98 23.42 -17.20 13.34
C GLY A 98 24.08 -18.56 13.53
N THR A 99 25.39 -18.52 13.71
CA THR A 99 26.21 -19.70 14.05
C THR A 99 26.03 -20.10 15.52
N GLN A 100 26.46 -21.31 15.90
CA GLN A 100 26.39 -21.80 17.29
C GLN A 100 27.00 -20.81 18.29
N ALA A 101 28.14 -20.20 17.97
CA ALA A 101 28.79 -19.20 18.83
C ALA A 101 27.93 -17.95 19.05
N PHE A 102 27.11 -17.57 18.07
CA PHE A 102 26.16 -16.46 18.22
C PHE A 102 24.96 -16.85 19.08
N GLU A 103 24.45 -18.07 18.90
CA GLU A 103 23.38 -18.60 19.76
C GLU A 103 23.81 -18.70 21.22
N ASP A 104 25.03 -19.14 21.49
CA ASP A 104 25.57 -19.26 22.85
C ASP A 104 25.65 -17.89 23.54
N PHE A 105 26.04 -16.84 22.82
CA PHE A 105 25.98 -15.45 23.31
C PHE A 105 24.54 -15.00 23.62
N VAL A 106 23.59 -15.28 22.72
CA VAL A 106 22.17 -14.92 22.93
C VAL A 106 21.60 -15.60 24.19
N ARG A 107 22.03 -16.82 24.51
CA ARG A 107 21.66 -17.52 25.76
C ARG A 107 22.22 -16.84 27.02
N GLU A 108 23.32 -16.10 26.92
CA GLU A 108 23.82 -15.32 28.06
C GLU A 108 22.91 -14.12 28.34
N LEU A 109 22.40 -13.46 27.30
CA LEU A 109 21.43 -12.36 27.43
C LEU A 109 20.08 -12.80 28.04
N GLU A 110 19.67 -14.06 27.82
CA GLU A 110 18.48 -14.63 28.47
C GLU A 110 18.61 -14.64 30.00
N LYS A 111 19.83 -14.83 30.54
CA LYS A 111 20.11 -14.78 31.98
C LYS A 111 19.94 -13.37 32.56
N GLU A 112 19.98 -12.33 31.73
CA GLU A 112 19.75 -10.93 32.11
C GLU A 112 18.25 -10.55 32.09
N GLY A 113 17.35 -11.51 31.89
CA GLY A 113 15.90 -11.35 32.01
C GLY A 113 15.15 -11.15 30.69
N LEU A 114 15.80 -11.38 29.54
CA LEU A 114 15.16 -11.34 28.22
C LEU A 114 14.53 -12.71 27.91
N GLY A 115 13.20 -12.78 27.72
CA GLY A 115 12.53 -14.00 27.29
C GLY A 115 12.76 -14.27 25.80
N ILE A 116 13.64 -15.22 25.46
CA ILE A 116 14.03 -15.51 24.07
C ILE A 116 13.48 -16.88 23.65
N ALA A 117 12.44 -16.88 22.81
CA ALA A 117 11.94 -18.12 22.22
C ALA A 117 12.93 -18.63 21.17
N THR A 118 13.43 -19.85 21.33
CA THR A 118 14.29 -20.50 20.33
C THR A 118 13.49 -21.52 19.52
N THR A 119 13.67 -21.51 18.20
CA THR A 119 13.17 -22.57 17.30
C THR A 119 14.33 -23.09 16.47
N LYS A 120 14.51 -24.41 16.47
CA LYS A 120 15.44 -25.09 15.57
C LYS A 120 14.77 -25.51 14.26
N THR A 121 13.47 -25.28 14.15
CA THR A 121 12.70 -25.62 12.96
C THR A 121 12.88 -24.47 11.97
N PRO A 122 13.58 -24.68 10.83
CA PRO A 122 13.68 -23.66 9.80
C PRO A 122 12.28 -23.31 9.27
N PRO A 123 12.05 -22.08 8.79
CA PRO A 123 10.81 -21.77 8.10
C PRO A 123 10.64 -22.71 6.92
N LYS A 124 9.39 -23.15 6.69
CA LYS A 124 9.10 -24.04 5.56
C LYS A 124 9.63 -23.39 4.27
N PRO A 125 10.33 -24.13 3.40
CA PRO A 125 10.77 -23.60 2.12
C PRO A 125 9.56 -23.11 1.34
N GLY A 126 9.75 -22.03 0.59
CA GLY A 126 8.71 -21.54 -0.31
C GLY A 126 8.39 -22.59 -1.38
N VAL A 127 7.13 -22.62 -1.81
CA VAL A 127 6.67 -23.47 -2.90
C VAL A 127 6.92 -22.75 -4.23
N LYS A 128 7.40 -23.48 -5.22
CA LYS A 128 7.49 -22.97 -6.60
C LYS A 128 6.11 -23.02 -7.24
N VAL A 129 5.65 -21.88 -7.76
CA VAL A 129 4.37 -21.74 -8.45
C VAL A 129 4.65 -21.50 -9.93
N TYR A 130 4.07 -22.30 -10.79
CA TYR A 130 4.23 -22.22 -12.24
C TYR A 130 3.01 -22.81 -12.96
N PRO A 131 2.69 -22.32 -14.17
CA PRO A 131 1.66 -22.92 -15.02
C PRO A 131 2.09 -24.33 -15.48
N VAL A 132 1.17 -25.28 -15.45
CA VAL A 132 1.42 -26.68 -15.83
C VAL A 132 0.90 -26.91 -17.25
N ALA A 133 1.77 -27.33 -18.17
CA ALA A 133 1.41 -27.53 -19.58
C ALA A 133 0.22 -28.48 -19.78
N ASP A 134 0.19 -29.60 -19.05
CA ASP A 134 -0.92 -30.58 -19.10
C ASP A 134 -2.26 -30.02 -18.57
N LYS A 135 -2.20 -28.91 -17.85
CA LYS A 135 -3.37 -28.18 -17.34
C LYS A 135 -3.81 -27.05 -18.26
N ALA A 136 -3.32 -26.94 -19.50
CA ALA A 136 -3.64 -25.87 -20.46
C ALA A 136 -5.16 -25.62 -20.65
N LYS A 137 -6.00 -26.65 -20.50
CA LYS A 137 -7.47 -26.52 -20.53
C LYS A 137 -8.05 -25.61 -19.42
N TYR A 138 -7.29 -25.36 -18.36
CA TYR A 138 -7.63 -24.49 -17.25
C TYR A 138 -7.00 -23.09 -17.37
N ASP A 139 -6.35 -22.77 -18.51
CA ASP A 139 -5.88 -21.42 -18.79
C ASP A 139 -7.06 -20.44 -18.87
N ILE A 140 -6.83 -19.22 -18.39
CA ILE A 140 -7.81 -18.14 -18.39
C ILE A 140 -7.16 -16.92 -19.01
N GLU A 141 -7.83 -16.35 -20.00
CA GLU A 141 -7.41 -15.13 -20.67
C GLU A 141 -8.21 -13.96 -20.09
N ILE A 142 -7.50 -13.00 -19.52
CA ILE A 142 -8.08 -11.78 -18.97
C ILE A 142 -7.80 -10.62 -19.94
N PRO A 143 -8.83 -9.95 -20.48
CA PRO A 143 -8.64 -8.85 -21.42
C PRO A 143 -7.72 -7.77 -20.85
N ARG A 144 -6.77 -7.32 -21.67
CA ARG A 144 -5.93 -6.18 -21.32
C ARG A 144 -6.60 -4.90 -21.80
N THR A 145 -6.61 -3.89 -20.95
CA THR A 145 -7.33 -2.63 -21.20
C THR A 145 -6.41 -1.43 -21.14
N THR A 146 -6.79 -0.35 -21.82
CA THR A 146 -6.08 0.94 -21.75
C THR A 146 -6.02 1.48 -20.31
N ALA A 147 -5.08 2.39 -20.07
CA ALA A 147 -5.04 3.14 -18.82
C ALA A 147 -6.32 3.97 -18.69
N LEU A 148 -7.05 3.75 -17.60
CA LEU A 148 -8.35 4.36 -17.32
C LEU A 148 -8.28 5.85 -16.96
N PHE A 149 -7.10 6.30 -16.51
CA PHE A 149 -6.88 7.65 -16.05
C PHE A 149 -5.78 8.30 -16.88
N GLU A 150 -6.17 9.26 -17.72
CA GLU A 150 -5.25 10.22 -18.29
C GLU A 150 -5.37 11.54 -17.51
N ARG A 151 -4.25 12.10 -17.07
CA ARG A 151 -4.30 13.33 -16.26
C ARG A 151 -4.53 14.53 -17.16
N ALA A 152 -5.77 15.01 -17.18
CA ALA A 152 -6.13 16.26 -17.84
C ALA A 152 -5.74 17.45 -16.95
N TYR A 153 -4.44 17.76 -16.91
CA TYR A 153 -3.88 18.86 -16.11
C TYR A 153 -4.50 20.24 -16.44
N LYS A 154 -5.18 20.39 -17.58
CA LYS A 154 -5.90 21.60 -17.99
C LYS A 154 -7.06 21.98 -17.07
N ASN A 155 -7.54 21.07 -16.20
CA ASN A 155 -8.67 21.34 -15.32
C ASN A 155 -8.28 21.94 -13.94
N ILE A 156 -7.00 22.17 -13.64
CA ILE A 156 -6.55 22.75 -12.36
C ILE A 156 -7.04 24.19 -12.18
N GLU A 157 -7.20 24.94 -13.27
CA GLU A 157 -7.72 26.32 -13.25
C GLU A 157 -9.13 26.39 -12.66
N LYS A 158 -9.94 25.34 -12.87
CA LYS A 158 -11.32 25.19 -12.35
C LYS A 158 -11.38 24.88 -10.85
N LEU A 159 -10.24 24.70 -10.18
CA LEU A 159 -10.21 24.43 -8.74
C LEU A 159 -10.75 25.63 -7.97
N ASP A 160 -11.94 25.49 -7.41
CA ASP A 160 -12.51 26.49 -6.51
C ASP A 160 -12.10 26.20 -5.07
N SER A 161 -11.10 26.94 -4.58
CA SER A 161 -10.61 26.83 -3.21
C SER A 161 -11.52 27.52 -2.18
N THR A 162 -12.48 28.35 -2.61
CA THR A 162 -13.43 29.02 -1.72
C THR A 162 -14.53 28.07 -1.23
N ALA A 163 -14.82 27.03 -2.00
CA ALA A 163 -15.74 25.95 -1.64
C ALA A 163 -15.22 25.04 -0.51
N PHE A 164 -13.97 25.22 -0.08
CA PHE A 164 -13.38 24.39 0.98
C PHE A 164 -13.88 24.87 2.36
N GLY A 165 -14.16 23.92 3.25
CA GLY A 165 -14.47 24.20 4.64
C GLY A 165 -13.20 24.58 5.42
N PRO A 166 -13.35 25.20 6.62
CA PRO A 166 -12.22 25.51 7.48
C PRO A 166 -11.52 24.24 7.95
N LEU A 167 -10.19 24.32 8.12
CA LEU A 167 -9.34 23.22 8.61
C LEU A 167 -8.59 23.57 9.89
N ALA A 168 -8.67 24.83 10.31
CA ALA A 168 -8.18 25.37 11.56
C ALA A 168 -9.22 26.33 12.14
N THR A 169 -9.07 26.69 13.40
CA THR A 169 -9.91 27.68 14.10
C THR A 169 -9.07 28.87 14.56
N GLU A 170 -9.74 29.90 15.08
CA GLU A 170 -9.07 31.04 15.72
C GLU A 170 -8.21 30.59 16.91
N GLU A 171 -8.64 29.59 17.67
CA GLU A 171 -7.84 28.99 18.75
C GLU A 171 -6.51 28.37 18.27
N ASP A 172 -6.38 28.02 16.98
CA ASP A 172 -5.12 27.53 16.43
C ASP A 172 -4.09 28.65 16.21
N LEU A 173 -4.52 29.91 16.17
CA LEU A 173 -3.65 31.09 16.04
C LEU A 173 -3.00 31.47 17.38
N ASP A 174 -3.70 31.21 18.48
CA ASP A 174 -3.25 31.51 19.85
C ASP A 174 -2.31 30.43 20.43
N LYS A 175 -2.11 29.32 19.72
CA LYS A 175 -1.22 28.24 20.18
C LYS A 175 0.23 28.64 20.02
N ASP A 176 0.91 28.79 21.14
CA ASP A 176 2.37 28.83 21.15
C ASP A 176 2.92 27.50 20.65
N LEU A 177 3.68 27.59 19.56
CA LEU A 177 4.30 26.43 18.95
C LEU A 177 5.71 26.32 19.53
N SER A 178 5.87 25.50 20.56
CA SER A 178 7.19 25.10 21.03
C SER A 178 7.54 23.72 20.48
N ARG A 179 8.79 23.54 20.04
CA ARG A 179 9.32 22.22 19.71
C ARG A 179 10.50 21.93 20.60
N LEU A 180 10.35 20.91 21.42
CA LEU A 180 11.44 20.33 22.18
C LEU A 180 12.44 19.66 21.21
N ILE A 181 13.61 20.26 21.06
CA ILE A 181 14.76 19.69 20.38
C ILE A 181 15.61 18.96 21.42
N GLN A 182 15.63 17.63 21.35
CA GLN A 182 16.47 16.82 22.22
C GLN A 182 17.74 16.39 21.46
N LEU A 183 18.88 16.84 21.98
CA LEU A 183 20.22 16.40 21.60
C LEU A 183 20.60 15.22 22.51
N GLU A 184 20.63 14.02 21.93
CA GLU A 184 21.00 12.79 22.62
C GLU A 184 22.45 12.40 22.28
N HIS A 185 23.17 11.88 23.27
CA HIS A 185 24.50 11.30 23.03
C HIS A 185 24.29 9.96 22.31
N GLY A 186 24.69 9.90 21.03
CA GLY A 186 24.37 8.78 20.13
C GLY A 186 24.79 7.38 20.62
N THR A 187 25.70 7.29 21.58
CA THR A 187 26.23 6.02 22.11
C THR A 187 25.54 5.54 23.39
N VAL A 188 25.03 6.44 24.25
CA VAL A 188 24.50 6.09 25.57
C VAL A 188 22.99 6.31 25.69
N GLY A 189 22.37 6.98 24.71
CA GLY A 189 20.94 7.29 24.74
C GLY A 189 20.53 8.28 25.84
N VAL A 190 21.51 8.90 26.49
CA VAL A 190 21.30 9.94 27.51
C VAL A 190 21.09 11.28 26.80
N THR A 191 20.01 11.98 27.14
CA THR A 191 19.77 13.35 26.70
C THR A 191 20.89 14.24 27.22
N VAL A 192 21.73 14.76 26.31
CA VAL A 192 22.83 15.68 26.63
C VAL A 192 22.30 17.07 26.82
N HIS A 193 21.32 17.44 26.01
CA HIS A 193 20.69 18.73 26.03
C HIS A 193 19.27 18.62 25.49
N SER A 194 18.36 19.36 26.08
CA SER A 194 17.05 19.60 25.50
C SER A 194 16.87 21.10 25.45
N ASP A 195 16.60 21.61 24.26
CA ASP A 195 16.25 23.01 24.09
C ASP A 195 14.83 23.08 23.55
N GLU A 196 14.06 24.01 24.07
CA GLU A 196 12.70 24.25 23.62
C GLU A 196 12.75 25.44 22.65
N VAL A 197 12.67 25.15 21.35
CA VAL A 197 12.58 26.22 20.36
C VAL A 197 11.14 26.67 20.30
N GLU A 198 10.87 27.78 20.97
CA GLU A 198 9.65 28.55 20.79
C GLU A 198 9.69 29.21 19.42
N PHE A 199 8.71 28.91 18.57
CA PHE A 199 8.53 29.64 17.34
C PHE A 199 7.83 30.96 17.66
N ASN A 200 8.59 32.05 17.73
CA ASN A 200 8.12 33.42 17.96
C ASN A 200 8.22 34.26 16.68
N ASP A 201 7.77 35.50 16.75
CA ASP A 201 7.66 36.40 15.59
C ASP A 201 8.99 36.57 14.81
N ASP A 202 10.13 36.41 15.51
CA ASP A 202 11.48 36.60 14.97
C ASP A 202 12.07 35.36 14.26
N ASN A 203 11.57 34.16 14.53
CA ASN A 203 12.17 32.91 14.04
C ASN A 203 11.21 32.03 13.20
N VAL A 204 10.01 32.51 12.91
CA VAL A 204 9.08 31.86 12.00
C VAL A 204 9.42 32.24 10.56
N PRO A 205 9.41 31.31 9.58
CA PRO A 205 9.66 31.66 8.18
C PRO A 205 8.67 32.71 7.64
N ALA A 206 9.12 33.51 6.66
CA ALA A 206 8.25 34.42 5.93
C ALA A 206 7.08 33.68 5.28
N ILE A 207 5.91 34.32 5.18
CA ILE A 207 4.69 33.66 4.71
C ILE A 207 4.83 33.08 3.30
N GLU A 208 5.55 33.75 2.41
CA GLU A 208 5.79 33.28 1.04
C GLU A 208 6.54 31.93 1.01
N ASN A 209 7.46 31.70 1.96
CA ASN A 209 8.16 30.42 2.09
C ASN A 209 7.22 29.31 2.59
N LEU A 210 6.35 29.63 3.55
CA LEU A 210 5.36 28.70 4.10
C LEU A 210 4.33 28.31 3.04
N LEU A 211 3.78 29.29 2.30
CA LEU A 211 2.83 29.06 1.22
C LEU A 211 3.47 28.32 0.04
N SER A 212 4.73 28.60 -0.30
CA SER A 212 5.47 27.87 -1.33
C SER A 212 5.70 26.41 -0.93
N SER A 213 6.09 26.17 0.33
CA SER A 213 6.25 24.82 0.89
C SER A 213 4.92 24.04 0.91
N LEU A 214 3.84 24.69 1.36
CA LEU A 214 2.50 24.13 1.34
C LEU A 214 2.04 23.80 -0.09
N THR A 215 2.23 24.71 -1.04
CA THR A 215 1.87 24.50 -2.45
C THR A 215 2.65 23.32 -3.05
N LYS A 216 3.97 23.23 -2.78
CA LYS A 216 4.79 22.08 -3.21
C LYS A 216 4.29 20.78 -2.58
N ARG A 217 3.88 20.81 -1.31
CA ARG A 217 3.29 19.65 -0.62
C ARG A 217 1.98 19.22 -1.26
N VAL A 218 1.10 20.17 -1.60
CA VAL A 218 -0.12 19.90 -2.37
C VAL A 218 0.23 19.24 -3.71
N MET A 219 1.15 19.81 -4.48
CA MET A 219 1.58 19.27 -5.78
C MET A 219 2.12 17.86 -5.65
N HIS A 220 3.03 17.62 -4.70
CA HIS A 220 3.59 16.29 -4.44
C HIS A 220 2.49 15.28 -4.12
N LYS A 221 1.54 15.66 -3.27
CA LYS A 221 0.45 14.78 -2.84
C LYS A 221 -0.55 14.49 -3.96
N ALA A 222 -0.83 15.48 -4.80
CA ALA A 222 -1.60 15.32 -6.03
C ALA A 222 -0.81 14.63 -7.16
N ARG A 223 0.50 14.37 -6.96
CA ARG A 223 1.48 13.87 -7.95
C ARG A 223 1.61 14.73 -9.21
N ILE A 224 1.48 16.03 -9.07
CA ILE A 224 1.55 16.99 -10.19
C ILE A 224 2.96 17.56 -10.22
N THR A 225 3.59 17.51 -11.39
CA THR A 225 4.95 18.02 -11.59
C THR A 225 4.96 19.48 -12.07
N THR A 226 3.85 19.99 -12.61
CA THR A 226 3.71 21.34 -13.18
C THR A 226 2.50 22.09 -12.59
N GLY A 227 2.33 23.39 -12.87
CA GLY A 227 1.14 24.13 -12.39
C GLY A 227 1.27 24.83 -11.04
N PHE A 228 2.48 24.99 -10.51
CA PHE A 228 2.75 25.84 -9.33
C PHE A 228 2.17 27.27 -9.48
N PRO A 229 2.35 27.98 -10.63
CA PRO A 229 1.84 29.35 -10.77
C PRO A 229 0.31 29.44 -10.69
N THR A 230 -0.41 28.40 -11.08
CA THR A 230 -1.88 28.33 -11.00
C THR A 230 -2.36 27.96 -9.61
N LEU A 231 -1.63 27.08 -8.93
CA LEU A 231 -2.03 26.52 -7.64
C LEU A 231 -1.67 27.44 -6.47
N PHE A 232 -0.52 28.10 -6.54
CA PHE A 232 -0.02 28.98 -5.47
C PHE A 232 -1.04 30.08 -5.08
N PRO A 233 -1.65 30.83 -6.03
CA PRO A 233 -2.67 31.82 -5.71
C PRO A 233 -3.90 31.21 -5.01
N LYS A 234 -4.34 30.02 -5.44
CA LYS A 234 -5.51 29.33 -4.85
C LYS A 234 -5.25 28.84 -3.43
N VAL A 235 -4.03 28.35 -3.15
CA VAL A 235 -3.59 27.98 -1.80
C VAL A 235 -3.52 29.22 -0.91
N ARG A 236 -2.91 30.32 -1.40
CA ARG A 236 -2.83 31.60 -0.69
C ARG A 236 -4.22 32.13 -0.35
N GLU A 237 -5.14 32.14 -1.30
CA GLU A 237 -6.52 32.58 -1.12
C GLU A 237 -7.27 31.74 -0.08
N TYR A 238 -7.15 30.41 -0.14
CA TYR A 238 -7.76 29.53 0.85
C TYR A 238 -7.26 29.82 2.27
N VAL A 239 -5.94 29.96 2.43
CA VAL A 239 -5.33 30.26 3.72
C VAL A 239 -5.84 31.60 4.27
N ARG A 240 -5.90 32.63 3.42
CA ARG A 240 -6.33 33.98 3.78
C ARG A 240 -7.82 34.05 4.13
N GLU A 241 -8.69 33.40 3.37
CA GLU A 241 -10.14 33.64 3.41
C GLU A 241 -10.93 32.56 4.17
N ARG A 242 -10.40 31.34 4.29
CA ARG A 242 -11.22 30.17 4.68
C ARG A 242 -10.58 29.26 5.71
N CYS A 243 -9.26 29.11 5.71
CA CYS A 243 -8.58 28.06 6.46
C CYS A 243 -8.88 28.11 7.96
N PHE A 244 -8.96 29.31 8.54
CA PHE A 244 -9.19 29.56 9.97
C PHE A 244 -10.66 29.87 10.32
N GLY A 245 -11.59 29.67 9.38
CA GLY A 245 -13.01 29.97 9.56
C GLY A 245 -13.40 31.44 9.36
N HIS A 246 -12.42 32.33 9.27
CA HIS A 246 -12.57 33.76 9.00
C HIS A 246 -11.39 34.26 8.16
N LYS A 247 -11.46 35.52 7.73
CA LYS A 247 -10.38 36.17 6.98
C LYS A 247 -9.24 36.55 7.93
N VAL A 248 -8.02 36.15 7.61
CA VAL A 248 -6.80 36.42 8.40
C VAL A 248 -5.80 37.25 7.62
N GLU A 249 -4.93 37.98 8.31
CA GLU A 249 -3.79 38.63 7.65
C GLU A 249 -2.54 37.76 7.63
N LEU A 250 -2.08 37.49 6.41
CA LEU A 250 -1.09 36.46 6.11
C LEU A 250 0.29 36.71 6.73
N GLU A 251 0.64 37.97 6.95
CA GLU A 251 1.94 38.35 7.55
C GLU A 251 1.95 38.30 9.08
N GLU A 252 0.78 38.13 9.71
CA GLU A 252 0.69 37.99 11.16
C GLU A 252 1.48 36.77 11.63
N ALA A 253 2.26 36.95 12.69
CA ALA A 253 3.09 35.89 13.22
C ALA A 253 2.28 34.68 13.68
N ALA A 254 1.08 34.89 14.25
CA ALA A 254 0.15 33.83 14.62
C ALA A 254 -0.22 32.92 13.42
N VAL A 255 -0.55 33.52 12.27
CA VAL A 255 -0.86 32.78 11.03
C VAL A 255 0.37 32.02 10.54
N ARG A 256 1.54 32.69 10.53
CA ARG A 256 2.81 32.07 10.11
C ARG A 256 3.19 30.89 11.03
N ARG A 257 2.99 31.01 12.35
CA ARG A 257 3.19 29.94 13.34
C ARG A 257 2.25 28.77 13.09
N ALA A 258 0.96 29.03 12.92
CA ALA A 258 -0.03 28.00 12.63
C ALA A 258 0.29 27.24 11.34
N LEU A 259 0.72 27.94 10.28
CA LEU A 259 1.13 27.31 9.02
C LEU A 259 2.47 26.57 9.11
N ASN A 260 3.26 26.77 10.15
CA ASN A 260 4.44 25.94 10.42
C ASN A 260 4.09 24.63 11.17
N ASN A 261 2.81 24.41 11.49
CA ASN A 261 2.30 23.17 12.07
C ASN A 261 2.18 22.07 11.00
N GLY A 262 2.93 20.97 11.19
CA GLY A 262 2.95 19.86 10.25
C GLY A 262 1.59 19.18 10.03
N ALA A 263 0.75 19.11 11.07
CA ALA A 263 -0.57 18.49 10.99
C ALA A 263 -1.56 19.32 10.15
N LEU A 264 -1.55 20.65 10.33
CA LEU A 264 -2.37 21.57 9.54
C LEU A 264 -1.95 21.55 8.07
N LEU A 265 -0.64 21.69 7.80
CA LEU A 265 -0.10 21.62 6.43
C LEU A 265 -0.48 20.31 5.72
N GLU A 266 -0.43 19.18 6.43
CA GLU A 266 -0.79 17.86 5.89
C GLU A 266 -2.29 17.75 5.57
N SER A 267 -3.13 18.37 6.39
CA SER A 267 -4.58 18.41 6.23
C SER A 267 -4.97 19.28 5.03
N ILE A 268 -4.41 20.48 4.92
CA ILE A 268 -4.62 21.37 3.76
C ILE A 268 -4.16 20.66 2.48
N ALA A 269 -2.95 20.09 2.47
CA ALA A 269 -2.44 19.35 1.32
C ALA A 269 -3.34 18.18 0.91
N ARG A 270 -3.97 17.50 1.88
CA ARG A 270 -4.91 16.39 1.63
C ARG A 270 -6.16 16.86 0.88
N VAL A 271 -6.79 17.93 1.36
CA VAL A 271 -8.03 18.45 0.78
C VAL A 271 -7.79 18.93 -0.64
N PHE A 272 -6.74 19.74 -0.85
CA PHE A 272 -6.39 20.19 -2.19
C PHE A 272 -6.07 19.01 -3.12
N ALA A 273 -5.24 18.06 -2.69
CA ALA A 273 -4.87 16.92 -3.54
C ALA A 273 -6.08 16.09 -3.95
N ARG A 274 -7.03 15.86 -3.03
CA ARG A 274 -8.30 15.20 -3.33
C ARG A 274 -9.10 15.96 -4.39
N ARG A 275 -9.32 17.27 -4.20
CA ARG A 275 -10.09 18.11 -5.13
C ARG A 275 -9.45 18.23 -6.51
N ILE A 276 -8.12 18.33 -6.56
CA ILE A 276 -7.41 18.31 -7.83
C ILE A 276 -7.53 16.94 -8.49
N GLY A 277 -7.46 15.85 -7.72
CA GLY A 277 -7.73 14.50 -8.23
C GLY A 277 -9.13 14.40 -8.84
N GLU A 278 -10.16 14.88 -8.15
CA GLU A 278 -11.55 14.92 -8.64
C GLU A 278 -11.68 15.71 -9.96
N LEU A 279 -10.96 16.83 -10.12
CA LEU A 279 -11.03 17.68 -11.32
C LEU A 279 -10.18 17.21 -12.51
N THR A 280 -9.03 16.56 -12.24
CA THR A 280 -8.05 16.16 -13.28
C THR A 280 -8.24 14.73 -13.76
N THR A 281 -9.12 13.97 -13.09
CA THR A 281 -9.51 12.63 -13.48
C THR A 281 -10.53 12.71 -14.60
N GLU A 282 -10.06 12.68 -15.84
CA GLU A 282 -10.93 12.33 -16.98
C GLU A 282 -10.95 10.81 -17.08
N GLN A 283 -12.08 10.23 -16.70
CA GLN A 283 -12.31 8.78 -16.82
C GLN A 283 -12.55 8.46 -18.30
N ARG A 284 -11.59 7.82 -18.97
CA ARG A 284 -11.79 7.32 -20.33
C ARG A 284 -12.62 6.02 -20.32
N SER A 285 -13.29 5.74 -21.43
CA SER A 285 -13.87 4.41 -21.70
C SER A 285 -12.75 3.37 -21.79
N VAL A 286 -12.98 2.20 -21.20
CA VAL A 286 -12.14 1.01 -21.34
C VAL A 286 -12.13 0.60 -22.80
N GLU A 287 -10.94 0.59 -23.39
CA GLU A 287 -10.69 -0.03 -24.69
C GLU A 287 -9.84 -1.27 -24.45
N VAL A 288 -10.24 -2.41 -25.02
CA VAL A 288 -9.40 -3.61 -25.04
C VAL A 288 -8.21 -3.34 -25.96
N THR A 289 -7.00 -3.55 -25.44
CA THR A 289 -5.75 -3.25 -26.15
C THR A 289 -4.71 -4.32 -25.95
N GLY A 290 -3.95 -4.60 -27.01
CA GLY A 290 -2.87 -5.58 -26.99
C GLY A 290 -3.35 -7.01 -26.73
N GLU A 291 -2.40 -7.87 -26.39
CA GLU A 291 -2.67 -9.27 -26.05
C GLU A 291 -3.25 -9.39 -24.63
N PRO A 292 -4.23 -10.30 -24.42
CA PRO A 292 -4.79 -10.56 -23.11
C PRO A 292 -3.72 -11.07 -22.13
N TYR A 293 -3.98 -10.92 -20.84
CA TYR A 293 -3.21 -11.62 -19.82
C TYR A 293 -3.57 -13.11 -19.87
N ARG A 294 -2.64 -13.94 -20.32
CA ARG A 294 -2.77 -15.39 -20.25
C ARG A 294 -2.06 -15.89 -19.01
N LEU A 295 -2.76 -16.67 -18.19
CA LEU A 295 -2.16 -17.20 -16.97
C LEU A 295 -1.08 -18.24 -17.29
N ALA A 296 -1.18 -18.95 -18.42
CA ALA A 296 -0.13 -19.82 -18.94
C ALA A 296 1.21 -19.10 -19.21
N ASP A 297 1.20 -17.78 -19.42
CA ASP A 297 2.42 -16.99 -19.64
C ASP A 297 3.08 -16.50 -18.33
N THR A 298 2.51 -16.86 -17.17
CA THR A 298 3.02 -16.46 -15.86
C THR A 298 4.40 -17.10 -15.60
N PRO A 299 5.47 -16.31 -15.38
CA PRO A 299 6.78 -16.85 -15.04
C PRO A 299 6.76 -17.62 -13.72
N GLU A 300 7.61 -18.64 -13.58
CA GLU A 300 7.78 -19.34 -12.29
C GLU A 300 8.16 -18.35 -11.18
N PHE A 301 7.48 -18.45 -10.03
CA PHE A 301 7.81 -17.67 -8.84
C PHE A 301 7.82 -18.49 -7.56
N THR A 302 8.44 -17.96 -6.52
CA THR A 302 8.51 -18.60 -5.19
C THR A 302 7.47 -17.99 -4.26
N TRP A 303 6.53 -18.79 -3.76
CA TRP A 303 5.52 -18.39 -2.80
C TRP A 303 5.83 -18.91 -1.40
N ARG A 304 5.82 -18.04 -0.39
CA ARG A 304 6.20 -18.37 1.00
C ARG A 304 5.04 -18.38 1.99
N ARG A 305 3.81 -18.14 1.51
CA ARG A 305 2.61 -18.09 2.35
C ARG A 305 1.84 -19.40 2.24
N GLN A 306 0.55 -19.35 2.55
CA GLN A 306 -0.32 -20.50 2.40
C GLN A 306 -0.39 -20.93 0.93
N SER A 307 -0.58 -22.22 0.70
CA SER A 307 -0.86 -22.73 -0.64
C SER A 307 -1.71 -23.99 -0.51
N MET A 308 -2.39 -24.33 -1.59
CA MET A 308 -3.13 -25.58 -1.67
C MET A 308 -3.05 -26.18 -3.08
N VAL A 309 -3.27 -27.48 -3.18
CA VAL A 309 -3.39 -28.17 -4.47
C VAL A 309 -4.84 -28.13 -4.91
N ALA A 310 -5.08 -27.71 -6.15
CA ALA A 310 -6.39 -27.72 -6.80
C ALA A 310 -6.26 -28.31 -8.21
N ASP A 311 -7.32 -28.94 -8.69
CA ASP A 311 -7.35 -29.57 -9.99
C ASP A 311 -7.78 -28.60 -11.09
N ARG A 312 -8.73 -27.69 -10.79
CA ARG A 312 -9.35 -26.78 -11.77
C ARG A 312 -8.60 -25.46 -11.98
N THR A 313 -7.28 -25.48 -11.88
CA THR A 313 -6.42 -24.30 -12.09
C THR A 313 -5.25 -24.63 -13.00
N ILE A 314 -4.75 -23.65 -13.77
CA ILE A 314 -3.58 -23.82 -14.63
C ILE A 314 -2.28 -24.05 -13.83
N PHE A 315 -2.22 -23.56 -12.59
CA PHE A 315 -1.03 -23.65 -11.75
C PHE A 315 -0.87 -25.03 -11.10
N ASN A 316 0.37 -25.34 -10.72
CA ASN A 316 0.68 -26.54 -9.93
C ASN A 316 0.09 -26.46 -8.51
N VAL A 317 0.01 -25.26 -7.94
CA VAL A 317 -0.63 -24.96 -6.65
C VAL A 317 -1.32 -23.59 -6.70
N VAL A 318 -2.33 -23.39 -5.85
CA VAL A 318 -2.99 -22.09 -5.63
C VAL A 318 -2.23 -21.31 -4.56
N ALA A 319 -1.81 -20.08 -4.88
CA ALA A 319 -0.92 -19.25 -4.07
C ALA A 319 -1.69 -18.34 -3.09
N CYS A 320 -2.39 -18.92 -2.12
CA CYS A 320 -3.23 -18.17 -1.20
C CYS A 320 -2.42 -17.31 -0.20
N TYR A 321 -2.87 -16.09 0.04
CA TYR A 321 -2.32 -15.14 1.00
C TYR A 321 -2.68 -15.48 2.44
N ASN A 322 -3.87 -16.04 2.67
CA ASN A 322 -4.40 -16.37 4.00
C ASN A 322 -5.31 -17.62 3.98
N ASN A 323 -5.80 -18.01 5.17
CA ASN A 323 -6.64 -19.20 5.33
C ASN A 323 -8.05 -19.05 4.75
N PHE A 324 -8.57 -17.84 4.65
CA PHE A 324 -9.86 -17.61 4.02
C PHE A 324 -9.77 -17.89 2.51
N GLU A 325 -8.78 -17.33 1.82
CA GLU A 325 -8.52 -17.58 0.40
C GLU A 325 -8.29 -19.08 0.13
N ALA A 326 -7.55 -19.79 0.98
CA ALA A 326 -7.35 -21.23 0.81
C ALA A 326 -8.66 -22.04 0.92
N ARG A 327 -9.55 -21.69 1.85
CA ARG A 327 -10.87 -22.32 1.94
C ARG A 327 -11.76 -21.93 0.76
N PHE A 328 -11.64 -20.69 0.28
CA PHE A 328 -12.38 -20.20 -0.88
C PHE A 328 -11.93 -20.93 -2.16
N ALA A 329 -10.63 -21.08 -2.39
CA ALA A 329 -10.06 -21.86 -3.48
C ALA A 329 -10.51 -23.34 -3.41
N GLN A 330 -10.53 -23.94 -2.22
CA GLN A 330 -11.05 -25.30 -2.04
C GLN A 330 -12.55 -25.40 -2.37
N PHE A 331 -13.33 -24.37 -2.06
CA PHE A 331 -14.73 -24.29 -2.47
C PHE A 331 -14.85 -24.22 -4.00
N LEU A 332 -14.09 -23.34 -4.67
CA LEU A 332 -14.11 -23.20 -6.12
C LEU A 332 -13.75 -24.50 -6.84
N ASP A 333 -12.76 -25.24 -6.35
CA ASP A 333 -12.33 -26.52 -6.92
C ASP A 333 -13.42 -27.61 -6.83
N ARG A 334 -14.32 -27.50 -5.85
CA ARG A 334 -15.42 -28.44 -5.60
C ARG A 334 -16.77 -27.97 -6.13
N ALA A 335 -16.93 -26.70 -6.44
CA ALA A 335 -18.20 -26.11 -6.86
C ALA A 335 -18.68 -26.74 -8.18
N GLY A 336 -19.93 -27.22 -8.22
CA GLY A 336 -20.44 -27.98 -9.37
C GLY A 336 -20.54 -27.18 -10.68
N ASP A 337 -20.54 -25.86 -10.60
CA ASP A 337 -20.73 -24.91 -11.71
C ASP A 337 -19.47 -24.09 -12.03
N VAL A 338 -18.31 -24.43 -11.46
CA VAL A 338 -17.02 -23.75 -11.75
C VAL A 338 -16.17 -24.61 -12.69
N ASP A 339 -15.90 -24.12 -13.90
CA ASP A 339 -15.12 -24.87 -14.89
C ASP A 339 -13.61 -24.79 -14.60
N ARG A 340 -13.14 -23.59 -14.24
CA ARG A 340 -11.74 -23.30 -13.94
C ARG A 340 -11.60 -22.02 -13.15
N PHE A 341 -10.53 -21.92 -12.37
CA PHE A 341 -10.20 -20.73 -11.58
C PHE A 341 -8.69 -20.56 -11.41
N ALA A 342 -8.28 -19.37 -10.99
CA ALA A 342 -6.93 -19.12 -10.52
C ALA A 342 -6.92 -18.01 -9.47
N GLU A 343 -5.96 -18.11 -8.56
CA GLU A 343 -5.56 -16.99 -7.70
C GLU A 343 -4.65 -16.05 -8.50
N LEU A 344 -5.00 -14.77 -8.47
CA LEU A 344 -4.26 -13.68 -9.09
C LEU A 344 -3.27 -13.12 -8.07
N ALA A 345 -2.12 -13.78 -7.96
CA ALA A 345 -1.09 -13.48 -6.96
C ALA A 345 -0.36 -12.13 -7.22
N GLU A 346 -1.07 -11.02 -7.05
CA GLU A 346 -0.58 -9.65 -7.23
C GLU A 346 0.22 -9.47 -8.54
N TRP A 347 1.44 -8.95 -8.42
CA TRP A 347 2.35 -8.68 -9.53
C TRP A 347 2.95 -9.94 -10.17
N PHE A 348 2.82 -11.13 -9.54
CA PHE A 348 3.31 -12.37 -10.13
C PHE A 348 2.48 -12.78 -11.34
N THR A 349 1.15 -12.71 -11.24
CA THR A 349 0.23 -12.98 -12.36
C THR A 349 -0.02 -11.74 -13.22
N GLY A 350 0.21 -10.56 -12.67
CA GLY A 350 0.35 -9.30 -13.42
C GLY A 350 -0.94 -8.58 -13.77
N PHE A 351 -2.11 -9.24 -13.65
CA PHE A 351 -3.39 -8.57 -13.87
C PHE A 351 -3.68 -7.54 -12.78
N HIS A 352 -4.00 -6.32 -13.19
CA HIS A 352 -4.36 -5.24 -12.28
C HIS A 352 -5.18 -4.17 -12.99
N VAL A 353 -5.96 -3.42 -12.20
CA VAL A 353 -6.74 -2.28 -12.67
C VAL A 353 -6.32 -1.03 -11.91
N GLN A 354 -6.28 0.11 -12.59
CA GLN A 354 -6.04 1.39 -11.92
C GLN A 354 -7.31 1.87 -11.24
N TYR A 355 -7.19 2.52 -10.07
CA TYR A 355 -8.32 3.16 -9.38
C TYR A 355 -7.90 4.51 -8.76
N LEU A 356 -8.88 5.37 -8.49
CA LEU A 356 -8.64 6.64 -7.82
C LEU A 356 -8.72 6.44 -6.30
N LYS A 357 -7.62 6.74 -5.59
CA LYS A 357 -7.59 6.72 -4.12
C LYS A 357 -8.38 7.90 -3.55
N SER A 358 -8.80 7.80 -2.29
CA SER A 358 -9.42 8.91 -1.54
C SER A 358 -8.55 10.16 -1.43
N SER A 359 -7.23 10.00 -1.63
CA SER A 359 -6.25 11.09 -1.69
C SER A 359 -6.23 11.84 -3.03
N GLY A 360 -6.94 11.35 -4.05
CA GLY A 360 -6.87 11.86 -5.43
C GLY A 360 -5.71 11.27 -6.26
N ALA A 361 -4.90 10.38 -5.70
CA ALA A 361 -3.82 9.71 -6.42
C ALA A 361 -4.34 8.46 -7.16
N VAL A 362 -3.76 8.13 -8.32
CA VAL A 362 -4.01 6.86 -9.01
C VAL A 362 -3.25 5.74 -8.30
N GLY A 363 -3.98 4.70 -7.90
CA GLY A 363 -3.46 3.46 -7.34
C GLY A 363 -3.63 2.29 -8.28
N THR A 364 -2.99 1.17 -7.92
CA THR A 364 -3.12 -0.11 -8.60
C THR A 364 -3.87 -1.08 -7.70
N TYR A 365 -4.91 -1.72 -8.22
CA TYR A 365 -5.70 -2.75 -7.56
C TYR A 365 -5.41 -4.11 -8.20
N TYR A 366 -5.04 -5.08 -7.36
CA TYR A 366 -4.85 -6.48 -7.71
C TYR A 366 -5.97 -7.28 -7.03
N PRO A 367 -6.93 -7.83 -7.79
CA PRO A 367 -7.97 -8.70 -7.23
C PRO A 367 -7.41 -10.08 -6.88
N ASP A 368 -8.15 -10.84 -6.06
CA ASP A 368 -7.67 -12.14 -5.54
C ASP A 368 -7.87 -13.31 -6.52
N PHE A 369 -9.04 -13.42 -7.18
CA PHE A 369 -9.36 -14.57 -8.03
C PHE A 369 -9.94 -14.18 -9.38
N VAL A 370 -9.69 -15.04 -10.37
CA VAL A 370 -10.47 -15.15 -11.60
C VAL A 370 -11.13 -16.52 -11.66
N VAL A 371 -12.41 -16.57 -12.03
CA VAL A 371 -13.21 -17.82 -12.08
C VAL A 371 -14.04 -17.86 -13.34
N VAL A 372 -14.02 -18.96 -14.07
CA VAL A 372 -14.94 -19.23 -15.18
C VAL A 372 -16.02 -20.17 -14.68
N GLN A 373 -17.25 -19.66 -14.66
CA GLN A 373 -18.44 -20.38 -14.20
C GLN A 373 -19.32 -20.76 -15.40
N SER A 374 -19.82 -21.99 -15.41
CA SER A 374 -20.87 -22.42 -16.35
C SER A 374 -22.25 -22.09 -15.78
N THR A 375 -23.05 -21.33 -16.54
CA THR A 375 -24.44 -21.00 -16.17
C THR A 375 -25.41 -21.36 -17.29
N ALA A 376 -26.71 -21.41 -16.98
CA ALA A 376 -27.76 -21.66 -17.99
C ALA A 376 -27.78 -20.60 -19.12
N ALA A 377 -27.34 -19.37 -18.83
CA ALA A 377 -27.25 -18.28 -19.80
C ALA A 377 -25.91 -18.26 -20.57
N GLY A 378 -25.02 -19.23 -20.31
CA GLY A 378 -23.66 -19.28 -20.85
C GLY A 378 -22.58 -19.05 -19.79
N PRO A 379 -21.30 -19.08 -20.20
CA PRO A 379 -20.18 -18.92 -19.27
C PRO A 379 -20.07 -17.48 -18.75
N VAL A 380 -19.73 -17.35 -17.47
CA VAL A 380 -19.47 -16.07 -16.80
C VAL A 380 -18.06 -16.07 -16.24
N ASN A 381 -17.29 -15.03 -16.55
CA ASN A 381 -15.94 -14.81 -16.04
C ASN A 381 -16.02 -13.86 -14.85
N TRP A 382 -15.76 -14.37 -13.66
CA TRP A 382 -15.79 -13.60 -12.43
C TRP A 382 -14.40 -13.10 -12.07
N ILE A 383 -14.29 -11.82 -11.70
CA ILE A 383 -13.23 -11.31 -10.84
C ILE A 383 -13.78 -11.30 -9.43
N ILE A 384 -13.11 -11.98 -8.50
CA ILE A 384 -13.57 -12.12 -7.12
C ILE A 384 -12.53 -11.56 -6.15
N GLU A 385 -12.99 -10.69 -5.23
CA GLU A 385 -12.22 -10.20 -4.08
C GLU A 385 -12.72 -10.88 -2.81
N THR A 386 -11.83 -11.51 -2.06
CA THR A 386 -12.15 -12.04 -0.73
C THR A 386 -11.84 -10.99 0.34
N LYS A 387 -12.78 -10.75 1.27
CA LYS A 387 -12.58 -9.72 2.31
C LYS A 387 -12.92 -10.15 3.72
N GLY A 388 -11.96 -10.00 4.63
CA GLY A 388 -12.17 -10.19 6.07
C GLY A 388 -12.65 -8.93 6.79
N ARG A 389 -11.93 -7.80 6.61
CA ARG A 389 -12.25 -6.49 7.21
C ARG A 389 -12.31 -5.41 6.13
N GLU A 390 -13.22 -4.46 6.30
CA GLU A 390 -13.37 -3.33 5.38
C GLU A 390 -12.51 -2.14 5.80
N ASP A 391 -11.85 -1.53 4.82
CA ASP A 391 -11.09 -0.29 4.96
C ASP A 391 -11.71 0.80 4.07
N VAL A 392 -11.36 2.07 4.33
CA VAL A 392 -11.92 3.26 3.65
C VAL A 392 -11.71 3.26 2.12
N GLU A 393 -10.70 2.53 1.60
CA GLU A 393 -10.42 2.45 0.15
C GLU A 393 -11.20 1.35 -0.58
N VAL A 394 -11.95 0.49 0.12
CA VAL A 394 -12.62 -0.68 -0.47
C VAL A 394 -13.65 -0.27 -1.52
N ALA A 395 -14.56 0.67 -1.20
CA ALA A 395 -15.61 1.10 -2.13
C ALA A 395 -15.08 1.64 -3.47
N ALA A 396 -13.93 2.32 -3.47
CA ALA A 396 -13.34 2.87 -4.69
C ALA A 396 -12.73 1.78 -5.59
N LYS A 397 -12.23 0.68 -5.01
CA LYS A 397 -11.72 -0.47 -5.75
C LYS A 397 -12.87 -1.29 -6.33
N ASP A 398 -13.88 -1.56 -5.51
CA ASP A 398 -15.08 -2.30 -5.89
C ASP A 398 -15.76 -1.63 -7.10
N ALA A 399 -16.09 -0.33 -6.99
CA ALA A 399 -16.73 0.42 -8.06
C ALA A 399 -15.91 0.45 -9.36
N GLN A 400 -14.58 0.49 -9.25
CA GLN A 400 -13.71 0.52 -10.41
C GLN A 400 -13.60 -0.85 -11.09
N MET A 401 -13.67 -1.95 -10.33
CA MET A 401 -13.66 -3.29 -10.87
C MET A 401 -15.02 -3.67 -11.48
N ASP A 402 -16.12 -3.26 -10.86
CA ASP A 402 -17.47 -3.35 -11.44
C ASP A 402 -17.53 -2.67 -12.81
N ARG A 403 -17.03 -1.42 -12.88
CA ARG A 403 -16.96 -0.68 -14.13
C ARG A 403 -16.11 -1.41 -15.17
N TRP A 404 -14.93 -1.88 -14.78
CA TRP A 404 -14.05 -2.63 -15.68
C TRP A 404 -14.77 -3.87 -16.24
N CYS A 405 -15.43 -4.67 -15.41
CA CYS A 405 -16.18 -5.84 -15.86
C CYS A 405 -17.32 -5.48 -16.82
N ASN A 406 -18.07 -4.42 -16.55
CA ASN A 406 -19.18 -3.97 -17.41
C ASN A 406 -18.67 -3.53 -18.79
N GLU A 407 -17.62 -2.72 -18.83
CA GLU A 407 -17.10 -2.20 -20.09
C GLU A 407 -16.38 -3.30 -20.89
N VAL A 408 -15.59 -4.16 -20.24
CA VAL A 408 -14.98 -5.33 -20.89
C VAL A 408 -16.04 -6.29 -21.42
N THR A 409 -17.17 -6.49 -20.72
CA THR A 409 -18.28 -7.31 -21.23
C THR A 409 -18.82 -6.78 -22.56
N ALA A 410 -18.94 -5.46 -22.68
CA ALA A 410 -19.46 -4.83 -23.90
C ALA A 410 -18.54 -5.00 -25.12
N VAL A 411 -17.23 -5.15 -24.90
CA VAL A 411 -16.23 -5.12 -26.00
C VAL A 411 -15.50 -6.44 -26.23
N ALA A 412 -15.40 -7.33 -25.24
CA ALA A 412 -14.59 -8.56 -25.30
C ALA A 412 -15.39 -9.81 -25.71
N GLY A 413 -16.70 -9.70 -25.93
CA GLY A 413 -17.57 -10.81 -26.36
C GLY A 413 -17.72 -11.96 -25.35
N LYS A 414 -17.24 -11.77 -24.11
CA LYS A 414 -17.40 -12.69 -22.98
C LYS A 414 -18.04 -11.93 -21.82
N THR A 415 -18.92 -12.58 -21.06
CA THR A 415 -19.52 -11.97 -19.87
C THR A 415 -18.48 -11.90 -18.75
N TRP A 416 -18.21 -10.70 -18.25
CA TRP A 416 -17.36 -10.43 -17.09
C TRP A 416 -18.17 -9.84 -15.95
N ARG A 417 -17.94 -10.31 -14.72
CA ARG A 417 -18.62 -9.80 -13.52
C ARG A 417 -17.64 -9.68 -12.37
N TYR A 418 -17.90 -8.73 -11.48
CA TYR A 418 -17.17 -8.57 -10.25
C TYR A 418 -18.03 -9.01 -9.06
N MET A 419 -17.40 -9.60 -8.05
CA MET A 419 -18.03 -9.87 -6.77
C MET A 419 -17.02 -9.73 -5.64
N LYS A 420 -17.38 -8.97 -4.61
CA LYS A 420 -16.70 -9.03 -3.31
C LYS A 420 -17.37 -10.09 -2.44
N VAL A 421 -16.58 -10.98 -1.86
CA VAL A 421 -17.04 -12.05 -0.96
C VAL A 421 -16.58 -11.75 0.47
N PRO A 422 -17.47 -11.24 1.34
CA PRO A 422 -17.16 -11.07 2.75
C PRO A 422 -16.98 -12.42 3.43
N GLN A 423 -15.92 -12.55 4.23
CA GLN A 423 -15.62 -13.77 4.99
C GLN A 423 -16.79 -14.17 5.89
N VAL A 424 -17.45 -13.18 6.51
CA VAL A 424 -18.61 -13.41 7.39
C VAL A 424 -19.77 -14.05 6.62
N VAL A 425 -20.00 -13.67 5.37
CA VAL A 425 -21.06 -14.25 4.53
C VAL A 425 -20.67 -15.66 4.12
N PHE A 426 -19.43 -15.85 3.68
CA PHE A 426 -18.91 -17.16 3.29
C PHE A 426 -18.95 -18.17 4.46
N ASP A 427 -18.59 -17.74 5.67
CA ASP A 427 -18.52 -18.60 6.86
C ASP A 427 -19.89 -19.04 7.40
N ARG A 428 -20.94 -18.25 7.15
CA ARG A 428 -22.31 -18.58 7.58
C ARG A 428 -22.98 -19.63 6.71
N GLY A 429 -22.59 -19.72 5.44
CA GLY A 429 -23.22 -20.58 4.46
C GLY A 429 -22.51 -21.93 4.26
N ARG A 430 -23.24 -22.88 3.69
CA ARG A 430 -22.67 -24.08 3.07
C ARG A 430 -23.02 -24.06 1.59
N PHE A 431 -22.05 -23.69 0.77
CA PHE A 431 -22.25 -23.51 -0.67
C PHE A 431 -21.70 -24.72 -1.43
N SER A 432 -22.50 -25.27 -2.35
CA SER A 432 -22.09 -26.34 -3.27
C SER A 432 -21.88 -25.84 -4.71
N THR A 433 -22.32 -24.61 -4.98
CA THR A 433 -22.20 -23.93 -6.28
C THR A 433 -21.84 -22.47 -6.08
N LEU A 434 -21.09 -21.89 -7.02
CA LEU A 434 -20.82 -20.45 -7.05
C LEU A 434 -22.12 -19.66 -7.18
N SER A 435 -23.09 -20.17 -7.94
CA SER A 435 -24.43 -19.59 -8.05
C SER A 435 -25.12 -19.39 -6.69
N SER A 436 -25.00 -20.38 -5.79
CA SER A 436 -25.59 -20.28 -4.44
C SER A 436 -24.91 -19.24 -3.56
N LEU A 437 -23.59 -19.07 -3.71
CA LEU A 437 -22.83 -18.04 -3.00
C LEU A 437 -23.16 -16.64 -3.53
N VAL A 438 -23.20 -16.48 -4.85
CA VAL A 438 -23.53 -15.19 -5.50
C VAL A 438 -24.88 -14.68 -5.00
N ARG A 439 -25.91 -15.53 -4.98
CA ARG A 439 -27.24 -15.14 -4.48
C ARG A 439 -27.22 -14.68 -3.04
N GLU A 440 -26.44 -15.34 -2.18
CA GLU A 440 -26.36 -14.99 -0.76
C GLU A 440 -25.60 -13.67 -0.56
N VAL A 441 -24.50 -13.46 -1.29
CA VAL A 441 -23.76 -12.19 -1.29
C VAL A 441 -24.66 -11.05 -1.76
N GLU A 442 -25.35 -11.20 -2.89
CA GLU A 442 -26.29 -10.20 -3.43
C GLU A 442 -27.42 -9.89 -2.44
N ARG A 443 -27.97 -10.92 -1.78
CA ARG A 443 -29.02 -10.76 -0.76
C ARG A 443 -28.55 -9.94 0.44
N VAL A 444 -27.33 -10.19 0.93
CA VAL A 444 -26.75 -9.45 2.07
C VAL A 444 -26.45 -8.01 1.66
N SER A 445 -25.84 -7.79 0.50
CA SER A 445 -25.56 -6.44 -0.02
C SER A 445 -26.84 -5.61 -0.23
N ALA A 446 -27.93 -6.24 -0.68
CA ALA A 446 -29.23 -5.58 -0.82
C ALA A 446 -29.86 -5.19 0.53
N ALA A 447 -29.65 -6.00 1.58
CA ALA A 447 -30.17 -5.72 2.92
C ALA A 447 -29.40 -4.59 3.65
N GLU A 448 -28.13 -4.38 3.31
CA GLU A 448 -27.26 -3.36 3.91
C GLU A 448 -27.34 -1.99 3.21
N GLY A 449 -28.19 -1.84 2.19
CA GLY A 449 -28.43 -0.55 1.51
C GLY A 449 -27.37 -0.12 0.51
N ALA A 450 -26.59 -1.07 -0.04
CA ALA A 450 -25.70 -0.77 -1.17
C ALA A 450 -26.54 -0.34 -2.40
N PRO A 451 -26.07 0.65 -3.21
CA PRO A 451 -26.80 1.10 -4.39
C PRO A 451 -27.06 -0.08 -5.32
N ARG A 452 -28.31 -0.16 -5.82
CA ARG A 452 -28.80 -1.23 -6.70
C ARG A 452 -27.77 -1.51 -7.80
N LEU A 453 -27.36 -2.78 -7.93
CA LEU A 453 -26.95 -3.35 -9.21
C LEU A 453 -28.14 -3.19 -10.16
N ALA A 454 -28.14 -2.11 -10.96
CA ALA A 454 -29.15 -1.86 -11.96
C ALA A 454 -28.88 -2.80 -13.15
N PHE A 455 -29.43 -4.01 -13.08
CA PHE A 455 -29.65 -4.82 -14.28
C PHE A 455 -30.80 -4.17 -15.06
N GLY A 456 -30.48 -3.53 -16.18
CA GLY A 456 -31.49 -3.13 -17.15
C GLY A 456 -32.08 -4.38 -17.81
N PRO A 457 -33.41 -4.60 -17.80
CA PRO A 457 -34.01 -5.61 -18.65
C PRO A 457 -33.98 -5.10 -20.09
N GLY A 458 -33.04 -5.62 -20.88
CA GLY A 458 -33.17 -5.65 -22.32
C GLY A 458 -34.13 -6.77 -22.68
N ASP A 459 -35.41 -6.45 -22.82
CA ASP A 459 -36.33 -7.19 -23.66
C ASP A 459 -37.35 -6.20 -24.22
N GLY A 460 -37.16 -5.89 -25.51
CA GLY A 460 -38.14 -5.18 -26.31
C GLY A 460 -39.39 -6.03 -26.45
N ALA A 461 -40.53 -5.47 -26.06
CA ALA A 461 -41.82 -5.96 -26.47
C ALA A 461 -41.93 -5.84 -28.00
N ALA A 462 -41.95 -6.99 -28.67
CA ALA A 462 -42.68 -7.16 -29.92
C ALA A 462 -44.13 -7.48 -29.55
N GLY A 463 -45.07 -6.69 -30.07
CA GLY A 463 -46.50 -6.79 -29.83
C GLY A 463 -47.18 -5.44 -29.95
#